data_AF-M1D7H4-F1
#
_entry.id   AF-M1D7H4-F1
#
_cell.length_a   1.000
_cell.length_b   1.000
_cell.length_c   1.000
_cell.angle_alpha   90.00
_cell.angle_beta   90.00
_cell.angle_gamma   90.00
#
_symmetry.space_group_name_H-M   'P 1'
#
loop_
_entity.id
_entity.type
_entity.pdbx_description
1 polymer ?
#
loop_
_entity_poly.entity_id
_entity_poly.type
_entity_poly.pdbx_seq_one_letter_code
_entity_poly.pdbx_strand_id
1 'polypeptide(L)' 'MTDKKEMKLDLLPEDCIVQILSFMSPRDASQLSLVSTMIRDAALSDLLWEKFLPFDY' A
#
# COMPACT_ATOMS: atom_id res chain seq x y z
N MET A 1 -0.73 8.16 -30.56
CA MET A 1 -0.99 8.93 -29.33
C MET A 1 -1.69 7.99 -28.35
N THR A 2 -0.94 7.04 -27.79
CA THR A 2 -1.49 6.05 -26.87
C THR A 2 -1.72 6.73 -25.52
N ASP A 3 -2.95 7.13 -25.28
CA ASP A 3 -3.48 7.45 -23.96
C ASP A 3 -3.48 6.15 -23.13
N LYS A 4 -2.29 5.73 -22.68
CA LYS A 4 -2.17 4.77 -21.60
C LYS A 4 -2.52 5.57 -20.36
N LYS A 5 -3.79 5.55 -19.98
CA LYS A 5 -4.23 5.90 -18.64
C LYS A 5 -3.66 4.87 -17.67
N GLU A 6 -2.34 4.95 -17.44
CA GLU A 6 -1.66 4.36 -16.31
C GLU A 6 -2.39 4.88 -15.08
N MET A 7 -3.17 4.02 -14.43
CA MET A 7 -3.69 4.33 -13.11
C MET A 7 -2.48 4.30 -12.17
N LYS A 8 -1.83 5.46 -12.06
CA LYS A 8 -0.71 5.63 -11.14
C LYS A 8 -1.25 5.42 -9.73
N LEU A 9 -0.57 4.56 -8.97
CA LEU A 9 -0.87 4.36 -7.56
C LEU A 9 -0.76 5.68 -6.78
N ASP A 10 0.03 6.62 -7.28
CA ASP A 10 0.17 7.99 -6.78
C ASP A 10 -1.15 8.82 -6.79
N LEU A 11 -2.18 8.38 -7.51
CA LEU A 11 -3.49 9.04 -7.56
C LEU A 11 -4.50 8.48 -6.54
N LEU A 12 -4.19 7.33 -5.92
CA LEU A 12 -5.08 6.71 -4.94
C LEU A 12 -4.83 7.31 -3.55
N PRO A 13 -5.86 7.50 -2.72
CA PRO A 13 -5.65 7.82 -1.31
C PRO A 13 -4.78 6.76 -0.63
N GLU A 14 -4.01 7.18 0.37
CA GLU A 14 -3.17 6.27 1.18
C GLU A 14 -3.98 5.11 1.75
N ASP A 15 -5.20 5.38 2.25
CA ASP A 15 -6.10 4.36 2.82
C ASP A 15 -6.45 3.24 1.82
N CYS A 16 -6.65 3.58 0.54
CA CYS A 16 -6.88 2.59 -0.51
C CYS A 16 -5.65 1.72 -0.73
N ILE A 17 -4.45 2.29 -0.70
CA ILE A 17 -3.20 1.53 -0.82
C ILE A 17 -3.03 0.64 0.40
N VAL A 18 -3.27 1.16 1.60
CA VAL A 18 -3.21 0.40 2.85
C VAL A 18 -4.19 -0.78 2.82
N GLN A 19 -5.42 -0.59 2.31
CA GLN A 19 -6.34 -1.71 2.06
C GLN A 19 -5.75 -2.75 1.12
N ILE A 20 -5.21 -2.35 -0.04
CA ILE A 20 -4.59 -3.28 -1.00
C ILE A 20 -3.42 -4.04 -0.35
N LEU A 21 -2.53 -3.33 0.35
CA LEU A 21 -1.39 -3.90 1.04
C LEU A 21 -1.81 -4.84 2.18
N SER A 22 -2.93 -4.56 2.87
CA SER A 22 -3.45 -5.43 3.94
C SER A 22 -3.93 -6.81 3.45
N PHE A 23 -4.25 -6.94 2.15
CA PHE A 23 -4.52 -8.24 1.54
C PHE A 23 -3.26 -9.03 1.18
N MET A 24 -2.10 -8.37 1.19
CA MET A 24 -0.81 -9.00 0.90
C MET A 24 -0.12 -9.46 2.17
N SER A 25 0.94 -10.26 2.04
CA SER A 25 1.73 -10.61 3.22
C SER A 25 2.50 -9.37 3.72
N PRO A 26 2.78 -9.26 5.03
CA PRO A 26 3.59 -8.15 5.56
C PRO A 26 4.98 -8.07 4.91
N ARG A 27 5.53 -9.21 4.47
CA ARG A 27 6.78 -9.27 3.71
C ARG A 27 6.61 -8.59 2.34
N ASP A 28 5.57 -8.92 1.60
CA ASP A 28 5.35 -8.35 0.26
C ASP A 28 5.04 -6.86 0.35
N ALA A 29 4.24 -6.44 1.33
CA ALA A 29 3.95 -5.03 1.55
C ALA A 29 5.23 -4.20 1.78
N SER A 30 6.19 -4.73 2.56
CA SER A 30 7.50 -4.09 2.76
C SER A 30 8.34 -4.01 1.48
N GLN A 31 8.24 -5.01 0.59
CA GLN A 31 8.98 -5.00 -0.68
C GLN A 31 8.39 -4.01 -1.67
N LEU A 32 7.07 -3.86 -1.68
CA LEU A 32 6.38 -2.94 -2.58
C LEU A 32 6.64 -1.46 -2.28
N SER A 33 7.08 -1.16 -1.05
CA SER A 33 7.66 0.14 -0.69
C SER A 33 8.78 0.60 -1.64
N LEU A 34 9.52 -0.33 -2.25
CA LEU A 34 10.59 -0.01 -3.19
C LEU A 34 10.10 0.36 -4.60
N VAL A 35 8.84 0.08 -4.92
CA VAL A 35 8.28 0.22 -6.27
C VAL A 35 7.72 1.62 -6.52
N SER A 36 7.13 2.26 -5.50
CA SER A 36 6.61 3.63 -5.58
C SER A 36 6.73 4.33 -4.23
N THR A 37 6.94 5.65 -4.29
CA THR A 37 6.96 6.53 -3.11
C THR A 37 5.64 6.51 -2.35
N MET A 38 4.50 6.40 -3.05
CA MET A 38 3.18 6.35 -2.43
C MET A 38 2.97 5.06 -1.63
N ILE A 39 3.41 3.93 -2.20
CA ILE A 39 3.37 2.63 -1.52
C ILE A 39 4.32 2.62 -0.34
N ARG A 40 5.49 3.25 -0.47
CA ARG A 40 6.42 3.42 0.65
C ARG A 40 5.76 4.15 1.80
N ASP A 41 5.10 5.26 1.53
CA ASP A 41 4.49 6.06 2.59
C ASP A 41 3.37 5.24 3.29
N ALA A 42 2.53 4.53 2.53
CA ALA A 42 1.54 3.60 3.07
C ALA A 42 2.16 2.40 3.84
N ALA A 43 3.30 1.88 3.40
CA ALA A 43 4.01 0.78 4.05
C ALA A 43 4.76 1.22 5.32
N LEU A 44 5.07 2.52 5.44
CA LEU A 44 5.61 3.13 6.65
C LEU A 44 4.50 3.58 7.63
N SER A 45 3.24 3.60 7.18
CA SER A 45 2.08 4.00 7.96
C SER A 45 1.66 2.90 8.94
N ASP A 46 1.39 3.27 10.19
CA ASP A 46 0.91 2.34 11.22
C ASP A 46 -0.46 1.73 10.85
N LEU A 47 -1.26 2.44 10.05
CA LEU A 47 -2.57 1.98 9.58
C LEU A 47 -2.51 0.62 8.86
N LEU A 48 -1.41 0.37 8.14
CA LEU A 48 -1.18 -0.91 7.48
C LEU A 48 -0.86 -2.01 8.50
N TRP A 49 0.03 -1.71 9.43
CA TRP A 49 0.52 -2.68 10.39
C TRP A 49 -0.55 -3.05 11.42
N GLU A 50 -1.44 -2.10 11.77
CA GLU A 50 -2.64 -2.35 12.55
C GLU A 50 -3.55 -3.39 11.90
N LYS A 51 -3.66 -3.44 10.56
CA LYS A 51 -4.47 -4.46 9.87
C LYS A 51 -3.87 -5.85 9.88
N PHE A 52 -2.55 -5.96 10.06
CA PHE A 52 -1.89 -7.25 10.22
C PHE A 52 -1.96 -7.79 11.65
N LEU A 53 -2.28 -6.94 12.62
CA LEU A 53 -2.38 -7.34 14.01
C LEU A 53 -3.70 -8.09 14.26
N PRO A 54 -3.68 -9.09 15.16
CA PRO A 54 -4.91 -9.71 15.65
C PRO A 54 -5.79 -8.65 16.32
N PHE A 55 -7.11 -8.79 16.19
CA PHE A 55 -8.10 -7.89 16.81
C PHE A 55 -8.00 -7.81 18.35
N ASP A 56 -7.35 -8.79 18.98
CA ASP A 56 -7.23 -8.96 20.44
C ASP A 56 -5.91 -8.40 21.03
N TYR A 57 -5.29 -7.41 20.37
CA TYR A 57 -4.08 -6.75 20.88
C TYR A 57 -4.39 -5.73 21.99
#